data_AF-A0A0C2Z5F8-F1
#
_entry.id   AF-A0A0C2Z5F8-F1
#
_cell.length_a   1.000
_cell.length_b   1.000
_cell.length_c   1.000
_cell.angle_alpha   90.00
_cell.angle_beta   90.00
_cell.angle_gamma   90.00
#
_symmetry.space_group_name_H-M   'P 1'
#
loop_
_entity.id
_entity.type
_entity.pdbx_description
1 polymer ?
#
loop_
_entity_poly.entity_id
_entity_poly.type
_entity_poly.pdbx_seq_one_letter_code
_entity_poly.pdbx_strand_id
1 'polypeptide(L)'
;MSSQLDIDRLFTAVVFTLVLYDYTLTIGQEIELFWKRSWRSWTFFLFIANRYITVFGRVPLLVYSFWSSEIDSDLSQFTRCNSLFEFFQVEISVVQVIGAVIMTMRVYALYGNSRRILIFLVMYLLGAGVVGFVGLSQQSPTALGVCDSQFISRSTTSNIIYGSSTDIALIWIGQLIFDVFVFLLTLLQTLRIHKEGQRSIMDVFLRDGVSVTIVFPPRLISLNC
;
A
#
# COMPACT_ATOMS: atom_id res chain seq x y z
N MET A 1 17.62 22.58 -12.55
CA MET A 1 17.74 21.78 -11.30
C MET A 1 16.83 22.31 -10.22
N SER A 2 16.78 23.64 -9.95
CA SER A 2 15.82 24.23 -8.99
C SER A 2 14.36 23.87 -9.29
N SER A 3 13.94 23.95 -10.55
CA SER A 3 12.56 23.62 -10.95
C SER A 3 12.14 22.17 -10.71
N GLN A 4 13.05 21.20 -10.77
CA GLN A 4 12.76 19.79 -10.48
C GLN A 4 12.61 19.57 -8.97
N LEU A 5 13.50 20.19 -8.18
CA LEU A 5 13.48 20.12 -6.72
C LEU A 5 12.17 20.70 -6.14
N ASP A 6 11.66 21.78 -6.75
CA ASP A 6 10.39 22.40 -6.35
C ASP A 6 9.18 21.53 -6.67
N ILE A 7 9.18 20.83 -7.80
CA ILE A 7 8.11 19.91 -8.19
C ILE A 7 8.04 18.73 -7.21
N ASP A 8 9.18 18.14 -6.86
CA ASP A 8 9.23 16.98 -5.95
C ASP A 8 8.75 17.32 -4.53
N ARG A 9 9.10 18.53 -4.04
CA ARG A 9 8.63 19.07 -2.75
C ARG A 9 7.12 19.27 -2.75
N LEU A 10 6.59 19.91 -3.81
CA LEU A 10 5.15 20.13 -3.97
C LEU A 10 4.40 18.80 -4.06
N PHE A 11 4.89 17.86 -4.86
CA PHE A 11 4.30 16.55 -5.02
C PHE A 11 4.25 15.78 -3.69
N THR A 12 5.37 15.77 -2.94
CA THR A 12 5.43 15.12 -1.62
C THR A 12 4.43 15.73 -0.64
N ALA A 13 4.32 17.06 -0.61
CA ALA A 13 3.35 17.75 0.23
C ALA A 13 1.91 17.38 -0.14
N VAL A 14 1.57 17.41 -1.44
CA VAL A 14 0.23 17.05 -1.93
C VAL A 14 -0.12 15.61 -1.58
N VAL A 15 0.78 14.65 -1.83
CA VAL A 15 0.56 13.24 -1.50
C VAL A 15 0.33 13.05 -0.01
N PHE A 16 1.13 13.70 0.84
CA PHE A 16 0.92 13.60 2.29
C PHE A 16 -0.39 14.25 2.75
N THR A 17 -0.77 15.39 2.19
CA THR A 17 -2.06 16.03 2.50
C THR A 17 -3.23 15.15 2.07
N LEU A 18 -3.17 14.51 0.90
CA LEU A 18 -4.18 13.56 0.45
C LEU A 18 -4.31 12.37 1.40
N VAL A 19 -3.18 11.80 1.82
CA VAL A 19 -3.17 10.73 2.83
C VAL A 19 -3.82 11.22 4.12
N LEU A 20 -3.44 12.37 4.67
CA LEU A 20 -4.06 12.89 5.88
C LEU A 20 -5.57 13.14 5.70
N TYR A 21 -5.99 13.67 4.55
CA TYR A 21 -7.39 13.93 4.24
C TYR A 21 -8.23 12.64 4.30
N ASP A 22 -7.81 11.60 3.58
CA ASP A 22 -8.49 10.29 3.60
C ASP A 22 -8.55 9.70 5.02
N TYR A 23 -7.52 9.96 5.83
CA TYR A 23 -7.48 9.50 7.21
C TYR A 23 -8.50 10.22 8.09
N THR A 24 -8.63 11.54 7.95
CA THR A 24 -9.61 12.32 8.71
C THR A 24 -11.05 11.93 8.36
N LEU A 25 -11.32 11.55 7.11
CA LEU A 25 -12.64 11.10 6.70
C LEU A 25 -13.00 9.73 7.29
N THR A 26 -12.02 8.83 7.36
CA THR A 26 -12.28 7.43 7.74
C THR A 26 -12.19 7.19 9.26
N ILE A 27 -11.49 8.05 10.02
CA ILE A 27 -11.27 7.86 11.46
C ILE A 27 -12.58 7.79 12.28
N GLY A 28 -13.62 8.54 11.87
CA GLY A 28 -14.91 8.51 12.56
C GLY A 28 -15.54 7.11 12.53
N GLN A 29 -15.54 6.49 11.34
CA GLN A 29 -16.05 5.13 11.16
C GLN A 29 -15.15 4.09 11.87
N GLU A 30 -13.84 4.32 11.90
CA GLU A 30 -12.90 3.42 12.57
C GLU A 30 -13.12 3.34 14.08
N ILE A 31 -13.34 4.49 14.71
CA ILE A 31 -13.59 4.54 16.15
C ILE A 31 -14.87 3.74 16.48
N GLU A 32 -15.91 3.88 15.65
CA GLU A 32 -17.17 3.19 15.89
C GLU A 32 -17.11 1.68 15.63
N LEU A 33 -16.45 1.27 14.55
CA LEU A 33 -16.45 -0.13 14.11
C LEU A 33 -15.37 -0.95 14.81
N PHE A 34 -14.19 -0.38 15.00
CA PHE A 34 -13.01 -1.12 15.46
C PHE A 34 -12.68 -0.83 16.92
N TRP A 35 -12.64 0.46 17.31
CA TRP A 35 -12.21 0.83 18.66
C TRP A 35 -13.26 0.45 19.72
N LYS A 36 -14.54 0.60 19.42
CA LYS A 36 -15.63 0.25 20.37
C LYS A 36 -15.90 -1.25 20.48
N ARG A 37 -15.56 -2.06 19.46
CA ARG A 37 -16.05 -3.44 19.37
C ARG A 37 -15.08 -4.48 19.94
N SER A 38 -13.78 -4.42 19.60
CA SER A 38 -12.83 -5.45 20.02
C SER A 38 -11.37 -5.04 19.74
N TRP A 39 -10.77 -4.31 20.68
CA TRP A 39 -9.34 -3.97 20.70
C TRP A 39 -8.39 -5.18 20.81
N ARG A 40 -8.91 -6.39 21.08
CA ARG A 40 -8.13 -7.61 21.33
C ARG A 40 -8.02 -8.55 20.13
N SER A 41 -8.61 -8.20 18.99
CA SER A 41 -8.51 -9.03 17.78
C SER A 41 -7.18 -8.81 17.06
N TRP A 42 -6.50 -9.90 16.67
CA TRP A 42 -5.31 -9.83 15.81
C TRP A 42 -5.56 -9.07 14.50
N THR A 43 -6.78 -9.15 13.97
CA THR A 43 -7.18 -8.44 12.75
C THR A 43 -7.18 -6.93 12.95
N PHE A 44 -7.53 -6.46 14.16
CA PHE A 44 -7.50 -5.04 14.51
C PHE A 44 -6.06 -4.52 14.56
N PHE A 45 -5.15 -5.28 15.17
CA PHE A 45 -3.75 -4.90 15.23
C PHE A 45 -3.11 -4.84 13.84
N LEU A 46 -3.36 -5.84 12.98
CA LEU A 46 -2.84 -5.84 11.60
C LEU A 46 -3.37 -4.65 10.78
N PHE A 47 -4.66 -4.33 10.93
CA PHE A 47 -5.28 -3.18 10.27
C PHE A 47 -4.66 -1.85 10.73
N ILE A 48 -4.55 -1.64 12.04
CA ILE A 48 -3.91 -0.44 12.61
C ILE A 48 -2.45 -0.37 12.20
N ALA A 49 -1.70 -1.46 12.29
CA ALA A 49 -0.29 -1.49 11.89
C ALA A 49 -0.13 -1.04 10.42
N ASN A 50 -0.86 -1.65 9.49
CA ASN A 50 -0.83 -1.27 8.07
C ASN A 50 -1.13 0.23 7.87
N ARG A 51 -2.16 0.72 8.56
CA ARG A 51 -2.64 2.10 8.45
C ARG A 51 -1.66 3.12 9.04
N TYR A 52 -1.18 2.93 10.26
CA TYR A 52 -0.34 3.92 10.91
C TYR A 52 1.12 3.86 10.45
N ILE A 53 1.66 2.68 10.14
CA ILE A 53 3.01 2.53 9.56
C ILE A 53 3.12 3.36 8.28
N THR A 54 2.10 3.31 7.41
CA THR A 54 2.09 4.07 6.15
C THR A 54 2.08 5.58 6.39
N VAL A 55 1.40 6.11 7.42
CA VAL A 55 1.42 7.57 7.69
C VAL A 55 2.75 7.99 8.26
N PHE A 56 3.22 7.28 9.28
CA PHE A 56 4.46 7.63 9.96
C PHE A 56 5.69 7.44 9.05
N GLY A 57 5.65 6.46 8.14
CA GLY A 57 6.70 6.24 7.15
C GLY A 57 6.85 7.39 6.13
N ARG A 58 5.80 8.17 5.90
CA ARG A 58 5.88 9.35 5.01
C ARG A 58 6.44 10.61 5.70
N VAL A 59 6.48 10.66 7.03
CA VAL A 59 7.00 11.81 7.78
C VAL A 59 8.50 12.05 7.51
N PRO A 60 9.39 11.04 7.54
CA PRO A 60 10.79 11.20 7.15
C PRO A 60 10.99 11.83 5.76
N LEU A 61 10.14 11.49 4.79
CA LEU A 61 10.23 12.04 3.42
C LEU A 61 9.92 13.54 3.40
N LEU A 62 8.89 13.97 4.12
CA LEU A 62 8.55 15.38 4.25
C LEU A 62 9.64 16.15 4.95
N VAL A 63 10.12 15.64 6.10
CA VAL A 63 11.21 16.28 6.84
C VAL A 63 12.43 16.41 5.94
N TYR A 64 12.80 15.37 5.19
CA TYR A 64 13.92 15.43 4.25
C TYR A 64 13.71 16.48 3.13
N SER A 65 12.51 16.50 2.53
CA SER A 65 12.19 17.39 1.41
C SER A 65 12.29 18.87 1.79
N PHE A 66 11.97 19.22 3.04
CA PHE A 66 11.94 20.60 3.53
C PHE A 66 13.12 21.00 4.43
N TRP A 67 13.85 20.04 5.02
CA TRP A 67 14.97 20.29 5.95
C TRP A 67 16.35 20.17 5.29
N SER A 68 16.44 19.82 4.00
CA SER A 68 17.71 19.80 3.29
C SER A 68 18.28 21.22 3.17
N SER A 69 19.23 21.55 4.05
CA SER A 69 20.06 22.75 3.96
C SER A 69 20.98 22.65 2.76
N GLU A 70 21.12 23.72 1.97
CA GLU A 70 21.96 23.84 0.77
C GLU A 70 23.48 23.63 1.01
N ILE A 71 23.90 23.17 2.19
CA ILE A 71 25.30 23.06 2.64
C ILE A 71 25.65 21.59 2.94
N ASP A 72 25.26 20.66 2.08
CA ASP A 72 25.70 19.27 2.18
C ASP A 72 26.61 18.92 0.99
N SER A 73 27.76 18.31 1.29
CA SER A 73 28.71 17.81 0.29
C SER A 73 28.11 16.63 -0.51
N ASP A 74 28.52 16.46 -1.77
CA ASP A 74 28.00 15.42 -2.69
C ASP A 74 28.00 14.01 -2.07
N LEU A 75 29.03 13.68 -1.28
CA LEU A 75 29.14 12.40 -0.58
C LEU A 75 28.08 12.24 0.52
N SER A 76 27.81 13.30 1.28
CA SER A 76 26.80 13.29 2.34
C SER A 76 25.37 13.25 1.80
N GLN A 77 25.13 13.83 0.62
CA GLN A 77 23.84 13.75 -0.08
C GLN A 77 23.58 12.32 -0.59
N PHE A 78 24.60 11.66 -1.17
CA PHE A 78 24.50 10.29 -1.66
C PHE A 78 24.19 9.28 -0.54
N THR A 79 24.92 9.32 0.57
CA THR A 79 24.69 8.40 1.70
C THR A 79 23.29 8.56 2.29
N ARG A 80 22.80 9.79 2.43
CA ARG A 80 21.44 10.05 2.95
C ARG A 80 20.35 9.58 1.98
N CYS A 81 20.54 9.79 0.67
CA CYS A 81 19.60 9.32 -0.35
C CYS A 81 19.47 7.79 -0.35
N ASN A 82 20.59 7.07 -0.20
CA ASN A 82 20.56 5.62 -0.06
C ASN A 82 19.72 5.18 1.16
N SER A 83 20.02 5.71 2.34
CA SER A 83 19.32 5.31 3.57
C SER A 83 17.81 5.59 3.51
N LEU A 84 17.39 6.66 2.83
CA LEU A 84 15.97 6.93 2.60
C LEU A 84 15.34 5.92 1.64
N PHE A 85 16.03 5.57 0.57
CA PHE A 85 15.56 4.58 -0.39
C PHE A 85 15.42 3.19 0.24
N GLU A 86 16.41 2.76 1.02
CA GLU A 86 16.35 1.52 1.80
C GLU A 86 15.18 1.53 2.79
N PHE A 87 14.98 2.66 3.51
CA PHE A 87 13.85 2.82 4.42
C PHE A 87 12.50 2.64 3.71
N PHE A 88 12.31 3.26 2.54
CA PHE A 88 11.06 3.11 1.77
C PHE A 88 10.85 1.69 1.27
N GLN A 89 11.90 1.02 0.82
CA GLN A 89 11.78 -0.38 0.41
C GLN A 89 11.31 -1.26 1.56
N VAL A 90 11.86 -1.06 2.76
CA VAL A 90 11.44 -1.79 3.96
C VAL A 90 10.02 -1.43 4.35
N GLU A 91 9.65 -0.15 4.37
CA GLU A 91 8.29 0.33 4.66
C GLU A 91 7.26 -0.33 3.74
N ILE A 92 7.47 -0.23 2.42
CA ILE A 92 6.55 -0.81 1.43
C ILE A 92 6.48 -2.32 1.60
N SER A 93 7.61 -3.00 1.79
CA SER A 93 7.64 -4.46 2.00
C SER A 93 6.82 -4.86 3.22
N VAL A 94 6.94 -4.15 4.35
CA VAL A 94 6.17 -4.40 5.57
C VAL A 94 4.67 -4.21 5.33
N VAL A 95 4.28 -3.10 4.71
CA VAL A 95 2.86 -2.81 4.39
C VAL A 95 2.28 -3.88 3.47
N GLN A 96 3.04 -4.32 2.46
CA GLN A 96 2.62 -5.36 1.52
C GLN A 96 2.43 -6.72 2.20
N VAL A 97 3.36 -7.14 3.07
CA VAL A 97 3.22 -8.39 3.83
C VAL A 97 1.96 -8.36 4.71
N ILE A 98 1.71 -7.25 5.42
CA ILE A 98 0.51 -7.11 6.23
C ILE A 98 -0.75 -7.17 5.36
N GLY A 99 -0.75 -6.49 4.21
CA GLY A 99 -1.85 -6.53 3.23
C GLY A 99 -2.13 -7.94 2.73
N ALA A 100 -1.09 -8.67 2.33
CA ALA A 100 -1.18 -10.04 1.85
C ALA A 100 -1.76 -10.99 2.91
N VAL A 101 -1.39 -10.83 4.19
CA VAL A 101 -1.95 -11.60 5.31
C VAL A 101 -3.44 -11.30 5.46
N ILE A 102 -3.84 -10.02 5.46
CA ILE A 102 -5.25 -9.63 5.57
C ILE A 102 -6.07 -10.20 4.40
N MET A 103 -5.56 -10.11 3.17
CA MET A 103 -6.24 -10.64 1.99
C MET A 103 -6.34 -12.17 2.03
N THR A 104 -5.29 -12.86 2.47
CA THR A 104 -5.29 -14.32 2.65
C THR A 104 -6.33 -14.75 3.70
N MET A 105 -6.41 -14.05 4.84
CA MET A 105 -7.43 -14.30 5.85
C MET A 105 -8.85 -14.12 5.30
N ARG A 106 -9.08 -13.07 4.50
CA ARG A 106 -10.37 -12.82 3.85
C ARG A 106 -10.74 -13.95 2.89
N VAL A 107 -9.82 -14.39 2.04
CA VAL A 107 -10.04 -15.51 1.10
C VAL A 107 -10.32 -16.81 1.85
N TYR A 108 -9.55 -17.10 2.91
CA TYR A 108 -9.73 -18.30 3.72
C TYR A 108 -11.13 -18.37 4.35
N ALA A 109 -11.61 -17.25 4.89
CA ALA A 109 -12.96 -17.15 5.44
C ALA A 109 -14.03 -17.34 4.34
N LEU A 110 -13.83 -16.74 3.16
CA LEU A 110 -14.76 -16.81 2.04
C LEU A 110 -14.88 -18.21 1.43
N TYR A 111 -13.80 -18.99 1.44
CA TYR A 111 -13.77 -20.38 1.01
C TYR A 111 -14.09 -21.38 2.13
N GLY A 112 -14.86 -20.95 3.15
CA GLY A 112 -15.40 -21.82 4.18
C GLY A 112 -14.34 -22.49 5.06
N ASN A 113 -13.24 -21.79 5.36
CA ASN A 113 -12.12 -22.31 6.15
C ASN A 113 -11.41 -23.54 5.53
N SER A 114 -11.40 -23.64 4.20
CA SER A 114 -10.68 -24.72 3.51
C SER A 114 -9.16 -24.55 3.66
N ARG A 115 -8.53 -25.44 4.44
CA ARG A 115 -7.09 -25.39 4.72
C ARG A 115 -6.22 -25.52 3.47
N ARG A 116 -6.73 -26.12 2.39
CA ARG A 116 -5.98 -26.30 1.13
C ARG A 116 -5.59 -24.96 0.49
N ILE A 117 -6.52 -24.00 0.45
CA ILE A 117 -6.27 -22.68 -0.14
C ILE A 117 -5.33 -21.88 0.75
N LEU A 118 -5.48 -21.98 2.08
CA LEU A 118 -4.57 -21.35 3.02
C LEU A 118 -3.14 -21.88 2.86
N ILE A 119 -2.95 -23.20 2.78
CA ILE A 119 -1.63 -23.81 2.58
C ILE A 119 -1.01 -23.31 1.26
N PHE A 120 -1.77 -23.29 0.17
CA PHE A 120 -1.28 -22.79 -1.12
C PHE A 120 -0.82 -21.32 -1.02
N LEU A 121 -1.65 -20.44 -0.45
CA LEU A 121 -1.34 -19.02 -0.32
C LEU A 121 -0.15 -18.77 0.61
N VAL A 122 -0.06 -19.49 1.74
CA VAL A 122 1.07 -19.37 2.67
C VAL A 122 2.36 -19.88 2.04
N MET A 123 2.32 -21.01 1.32
CA MET A 123 3.50 -21.53 0.61
C MET A 123 4.00 -20.54 -0.44
N TYR A 124 3.10 -19.88 -1.16
CA TYR A 124 3.46 -18.82 -2.09
C TYR A 124 4.15 -17.65 -1.37
N LEU A 125 3.56 -17.15 -0.28
CA LEU A 125 4.12 -16.03 0.48
C LEU A 125 5.50 -16.35 1.06
N LEU A 126 5.70 -17.56 1.57
CA LEU A 126 7.00 -18.01 2.05
C LEU A 126 8.02 -18.11 0.90
N GLY A 127 7.60 -18.66 -0.25
CA GLY A 127 8.45 -18.73 -1.44
C GLY A 127 8.89 -17.35 -1.93
N ALA A 128 7.95 -16.42 -2.05
CA ALA A 128 8.23 -15.02 -2.43
C ALA A 128 9.14 -14.34 -1.41
N GLY A 129 8.93 -14.58 -0.11
CA GLY A 129 9.79 -14.06 0.96
C GLY A 129 11.23 -14.58 0.89
N VAL A 130 11.42 -15.88 0.59
CA VAL A 130 12.75 -16.47 0.42
C VAL A 130 13.45 -15.88 -0.82
N VAL A 131 12.76 -15.76 -1.95
CA VAL A 131 13.31 -15.15 -3.16
C VAL A 131 13.70 -13.69 -2.91
N GLY A 132 12.84 -12.93 -2.23
CA GLY A 132 13.14 -11.56 -1.84
C GLY A 132 14.36 -11.45 -0.93
N PHE A 133 14.46 -12.30 0.10
CA PHE A 133 15.60 -12.31 1.02
C PHE A 133 16.92 -12.66 0.29
N VAL A 134 16.89 -13.65 -0.59
CA VAL A 134 18.07 -14.03 -1.38
C VAL A 134 18.47 -12.90 -2.33
N GLY A 135 17.51 -12.26 -3.00
CA GLY A 135 17.76 -11.11 -3.88
C GLY A 135 18.38 -9.93 -3.15
N LEU A 136 17.93 -9.63 -1.93
CA LEU A 136 18.51 -8.58 -1.08
C LEU A 136 19.90 -8.96 -0.58
N SER A 137 20.15 -10.23 -0.24
CA SER A 137 21.46 -10.68 0.25
C SER A 137 22.58 -10.64 -0.80
N GLN A 138 22.21 -10.62 -2.08
CA GLN A 138 23.15 -10.55 -3.20
C GLN A 138 23.37 -9.11 -3.70
N GLN A 139 22.67 -8.12 -3.15
CA GLN A 139 22.89 -6.71 -3.51
C GLN A 139 24.28 -6.27 -3.06
N SER A 140 25.14 -6.01 -4.04
CA SER A 140 26.46 -5.42 -3.82
C SER A 140 26.29 -3.92 -3.48
N PRO A 141 27.00 -3.36 -2.49
CA PRO A 141 26.86 -1.97 -2.07
C PRO A 141 27.26 -0.93 -3.14
N THR A 142 27.71 -1.36 -4.31
CA THR A 142 28.17 -0.52 -5.42
C THR A 142 27.12 -0.24 -6.49
N ALA A 143 25.93 -0.85 -6.42
CA ALA A 143 24.86 -0.70 -7.42
C ALA A 143 23.76 0.32 -7.02
N LEU A 144 24.07 1.23 -6.11
CA LEU A 144 23.14 2.22 -5.57
C LEU A 144 22.99 3.46 -6.47
N GLY A 145 22.71 3.20 -7.75
CA GLY A 145 22.57 4.21 -8.80
C GLY A 145 21.12 4.59 -9.09
N VAL A 146 20.32 4.94 -8.07
CA VAL A 146 18.99 5.57 -8.30
C VAL A 146 19.02 7.07 -7.96
N CYS A 147 20.02 7.54 -7.22
CA CYS A 147 20.15 8.95 -6.83
C CYS A 147 21.00 9.78 -7.80
N ASP A 148 21.50 9.19 -8.89
CA ASP A 148 22.37 9.89 -9.84
C ASP A 148 21.59 10.24 -11.12
N SER A 149 21.09 11.47 -11.18
CA SER A 149 20.58 12.06 -12.42
C SER A 149 21.65 12.89 -13.16
N GLN A 150 22.94 12.82 -12.77
CA GLN A 150 23.97 13.73 -13.29
C GLN A 150 25.32 13.14 -13.75
N PHE A 151 25.63 11.85 -13.64
CA PHE A 151 26.86 11.30 -14.23
C PHE A 151 26.69 10.65 -15.62
N ILE A 152 25.93 11.27 -16.54
CA ILE A 152 26.20 11.09 -17.98
C ILE A 152 27.23 12.14 -18.42
N SER A 153 28.38 12.14 -17.78
CA SER A 153 29.60 12.60 -18.46
C SER A 153 30.80 11.92 -17.82
N ARG A 154 31.51 11.14 -18.65
CA ARG A 154 32.89 10.70 -18.43
C ARG A 154 33.12 9.46 -17.57
N SER A 155 32.77 8.29 -18.10
CA SER A 155 33.73 7.18 -18.13
C SER A 155 33.44 6.23 -19.29
N THR A 156 34.21 6.38 -20.38
CA THR A 156 34.43 5.30 -21.33
C THR A 156 35.09 4.15 -20.58
N THR A 157 34.67 2.92 -20.85
CA THR A 157 35.14 1.64 -20.27
C THR A 157 34.67 1.29 -18.86
N SER A 158 33.54 0.58 -18.76
CA SER A 158 33.45 -0.76 -18.15
C SER A 158 31.98 -1.18 -18.04
N ASN A 159 31.74 -2.47 -18.22
CA ASN A 159 30.41 -3.10 -18.22
C ASN A 159 29.60 -2.72 -16.97
N ILE A 160 28.59 -1.85 -17.15
CA ILE A 160 27.61 -1.55 -16.11
C ILE A 160 26.79 -2.82 -15.89
N ILE A 161 26.93 -3.42 -14.71
CA ILE A 161 26.15 -4.58 -14.29
C ILE A 161 24.72 -4.09 -14.07
N TYR A 162 23.87 -4.23 -15.09
CA TYR A 162 22.42 -3.96 -15.05
C TYR A 162 21.63 -4.89 -14.11
N GLY A 163 22.29 -5.75 -13.32
CA GLY A 163 21.64 -6.84 -12.58
C GLY A 163 20.74 -6.40 -11.43
N SER A 164 21.08 -5.32 -10.70
CA SER A 164 20.37 -5.05 -9.43
C SER A 164 18.95 -4.50 -9.61
N SER A 165 18.70 -3.64 -10.61
CA SER A 165 17.37 -3.04 -10.82
C SER A 165 16.38 -4.02 -11.46
N THR A 166 16.86 -4.93 -12.31
CA THR A 166 16.02 -5.96 -12.94
C THR A 166 15.55 -6.99 -11.93
N ASP A 167 16.40 -7.36 -10.98
CA ASP A 167 16.07 -8.35 -9.95
C ASP A 167 14.98 -7.81 -9.00
N ILE A 168 15.07 -6.53 -8.62
CA ILE A 168 14.04 -5.85 -7.83
C ILE A 168 12.71 -5.83 -8.61
N ALA A 169 12.74 -5.45 -9.89
CA ALA A 169 11.53 -5.41 -10.72
C ALA A 169 10.86 -6.80 -10.83
N LEU A 170 11.64 -7.87 -10.97
CA LEU A 170 11.12 -9.24 -11.03
C LEU A 170 10.40 -9.64 -9.72
N ILE A 171 10.93 -9.25 -8.57
CA ILE A 171 10.28 -9.49 -7.27
C ILE A 171 8.92 -8.79 -7.21
N TRP A 172 8.85 -7.52 -7.62
CA TRP A 172 7.58 -6.75 -7.64
C TRP A 172 6.57 -7.32 -8.63
N ILE A 173 7.00 -7.80 -9.79
CA ILE A 173 6.11 -8.46 -10.75
C ILE A 173 5.54 -9.75 -10.15
N GLY A 174 6.37 -10.54 -9.47
CA GLY A 174 5.91 -11.72 -8.73
C GLY A 174 4.82 -11.35 -7.70
N GLN A 175 5.06 -10.32 -6.91
CA GLN A 175 4.10 -9.82 -5.93
C GLN A 175 2.78 -9.37 -6.57
N LEU A 176 2.82 -8.65 -7.70
CA LEU A 176 1.60 -8.25 -8.41
C LEU A 176 0.79 -9.45 -8.93
N ILE A 177 1.47 -10.51 -9.40
CA ILE A 177 0.79 -11.74 -9.84
C ILE A 177 0.02 -12.37 -8.67
N PHE A 178 0.60 -12.37 -7.46
CA PHE A 178 -0.09 -12.85 -6.27
C PHE A 178 -1.34 -12.04 -5.94
N ASP A 179 -1.22 -10.71 -5.95
CA ASP A 179 -2.34 -9.82 -5.64
C ASP A 179 -3.49 -9.99 -6.63
N VAL A 180 -3.16 -10.10 -7.92
CA VAL A 180 -4.12 -10.38 -8.99
C VAL A 180 -4.80 -11.74 -8.78
N PHE A 181 -4.03 -12.78 -8.44
CA PHE A 181 -4.58 -14.11 -8.21
C PHE A 181 -5.54 -14.14 -7.00
N VAL A 182 -5.13 -13.53 -5.89
CA VAL A 182 -5.96 -13.40 -4.68
C VAL A 182 -7.22 -12.58 -4.95
N PHE A 183 -7.09 -11.49 -5.70
CA PHE A 183 -8.22 -10.68 -6.13
C PHE A 183 -9.20 -11.48 -6.99
N LEU A 184 -8.71 -12.25 -7.97
CA LEU A 184 -9.53 -13.10 -8.83
C LEU A 184 -10.24 -14.20 -8.04
N LEU A 185 -9.55 -14.90 -7.12
CA LEU A 185 -10.18 -15.89 -6.25
C LEU A 185 -11.31 -15.28 -5.40
N THR A 186 -11.04 -14.10 -4.82
CA THR A 186 -12.03 -13.37 -4.03
C THR A 186 -13.23 -13.00 -4.89
N LEU A 187 -13.00 -12.43 -6.06
CA LEU A 187 -14.05 -12.00 -6.99
C LEU A 187 -14.91 -13.18 -7.47
N LEU A 188 -14.27 -14.27 -7.92
CA LEU A 188 -14.97 -15.46 -8.41
C LEU A 188 -15.85 -16.08 -7.33
N GLN A 189 -15.33 -16.19 -6.10
CA GLN A 189 -16.08 -16.78 -4.99
C GLN A 189 -17.20 -15.86 -4.52
N THR A 190 -16.96 -14.54 -4.43
CA THR A 190 -18.02 -13.56 -4.14
C THR A 190 -19.13 -13.62 -5.18
N LEU A 191 -18.79 -13.70 -6.47
CA LEU A 191 -19.78 -13.84 -7.55
C LEU A 191 -20.50 -15.19 -7.50
N ARG A 192 -19.83 -16.28 -7.11
CA ARG A 192 -20.44 -17.59 -6.95
C ARG A 192 -21.46 -17.60 -5.81
N ILE A 193 -21.08 -17.09 -4.63
CA ILE A 193 -21.99 -16.94 -3.49
C ILE A 193 -23.15 -16.02 -3.85
N HIS A 194 -22.92 -14.96 -4.62
CA HIS A 194 -23.98 -14.07 -5.08
C HIS A 194 -24.95 -14.75 -6.06
N LYS A 195 -24.44 -15.59 -6.97
CA LYS A 195 -25.27 -16.37 -7.91
C LYS A 195 -26.05 -17.48 -7.23
N GLU A 196 -25.45 -18.18 -6.27
CA GLU A 196 -26.11 -19.21 -5.46
C GLU A 196 -27.08 -18.59 -4.44
N GLY A 197 -26.77 -17.40 -3.93
CA GLY A 197 -27.58 -16.59 -3.02
C GLY A 197 -28.52 -15.62 -3.73
N GLN A 198 -29.25 -16.08 -4.74
CA GLN A 198 -30.18 -15.29 -5.58
C GLN A 198 -31.39 -14.68 -4.83
N ARG A 199 -31.33 -14.52 -3.51
CA ARG A 199 -32.15 -13.57 -2.77
C ARG A 199 -31.30 -12.80 -1.77
N SER A 200 -31.35 -11.47 -1.90
CA SER A 200 -31.20 -10.53 -0.78
C SER A 200 -29.80 -9.96 -0.44
N ILE A 201 -28.94 -9.65 -1.42
CA ILE A 201 -27.91 -8.59 -1.22
C ILE A 201 -28.27 -7.33 -1.99
N MET A 202 -28.60 -7.42 -3.28
CA MET A 202 -29.14 -6.26 -4.02
C MET A 202 -30.48 -5.80 -3.42
N ASP A 203 -31.32 -6.74 -2.96
CA ASP A 203 -32.58 -6.43 -2.29
C ASP A 203 -32.35 -5.79 -0.90
N VAL A 204 -31.28 -6.17 -0.18
CA VAL A 204 -30.90 -5.54 1.11
C VAL A 204 -30.26 -4.18 0.89
N PHE A 205 -29.39 -4.02 -0.12
CA PHE A 205 -28.84 -2.73 -0.50
C PHE A 205 -29.90 -1.76 -1.02
N LEU A 206 -30.87 -2.24 -1.81
CA LEU A 206 -32.00 -1.43 -2.27
C LEU A 206 -32.97 -1.12 -1.12
N ARG A 207 -33.21 -2.05 -0.19
CA ARG A 207 -34.03 -1.81 1.01
C ARG A 207 -33.38 -0.82 1.98
N ASP A 208 -32.08 -0.91 2.19
CA ASP A 208 -31.33 0.01 3.06
C ASP A 208 -31.13 1.38 2.39
N GLY A 209 -30.92 1.44 1.07
CA GLY A 209 -30.84 2.70 0.31
C GLY A 209 -32.18 3.46 0.24
N VAL A 210 -33.30 2.73 0.11
CA VAL A 210 -34.64 3.33 0.15
C VAL A 210 -35.01 3.81 1.56
N SER A 211 -34.52 3.13 2.61
CA SER A 211 -34.74 3.56 4.00
C SER A 211 -34.08 4.91 4.32
N VAL A 212 -32.88 5.18 3.77
CA VAL A 212 -32.21 6.49 3.93
C VAL A 212 -32.93 7.60 3.16
N THR A 213 -33.54 7.28 2.02
CA THR A 213 -34.28 8.27 1.20
C THR A 213 -35.64 8.64 1.81
N ILE A 214 -36.27 7.74 2.57
CA ILE A 214 -37.57 7.98 3.22
C ILE A 214 -37.43 8.77 4.54
N VAL A 215 -36.25 8.78 5.18
CA VAL A 215 -36.00 9.52 6.43
C VAL A 215 -35.65 11.00 6.21
N PHE A 216 -35.38 11.42 4.97
CA PHE A 216 -35.40 12.83 4.58
C PHE A 216 -36.65 13.12 3.74
N PRO A 217 -37.82 13.39 4.36
CA PRO A 217 -38.90 13.99 3.60
C PRO A 217 -38.37 15.29 3.00
N PRO A 218 -38.43 15.48 1.67
CA PRO A 218 -38.23 16.81 1.11
C PRO A 218 -39.31 17.68 1.75
N ARG A 219 -38.89 18.64 2.56
CA ARG A 219 -39.73 19.78 2.94
C ARG A 219 -40.11 20.45 1.62
N LEU A 220 -41.28 20.04 1.11
CA LEU A 220 -42.04 20.72 0.09
C LEU A 220 -42.24 22.15 0.59
N ILE A 221 -41.42 23.06 0.07
CA ILE A 221 -41.74 24.48 0.03
C ILE A 221 -42.84 24.60 -1.02
N SER A 222 -44.08 24.36 -0.59
CA SER A 222 -45.24 24.93 -1.25
C SER A 222 -45.79 25.97 -0.30
N LEU A 223 -45.78 27.24 -0.73
CA LEU A 223 -46.84 28.20 -0.46
C LEU A 223 -46.58 29.40 -1.38
N ASN A 224 -47.27 29.38 -2.52
CA ASN A 224 -47.70 30.59 -3.19
C ASN A 224 -48.97 31.06 -2.47
N CYS A 225 -48.88 32.23 -1.82
CA CYS A 225 -49.88 33.31 -1.79
C CYS A 225 -49.22 34.51 -1.12
#